data_AF-A0A6N2K2S8-F1
#
_entry.id   AF-A0A6N2K2S8-F1
#
_cell.length_a   1.000
_cell.length_b   1.000
_cell.length_c   1.000
_cell.angle_alpha   90.00
_cell.angle_beta   90.00
_cell.angle_gamma   90.00
#
_symmetry.space_group_name_H-M   'P 1'
#
loop_
_entity.id
_entity.type
_entity.pdbx_description
1 polymer ?
#
loop_
_entity_poly.entity_id
_entity_poly.type
_entity_poly.pdbx_seq_one_letter_code
_entity_poly.pdbx_strand_id
1 'polypeptide(L)' 'MASSGDCDAEGDALPARKANSTDPSSLLQSWAPTPVNPCTRVHVTCNTNNSFVRVDLAGAELSGILVSELGLLTNLQYLI' A
#
# COMPACT_ATOMS: atom_id res chain seq x y z
N MET A 1 -20.85 9.91 -5.46
CA MET A 1 -20.46 9.04 -6.59
C MET A 1 -18.99 8.73 -6.36
N ALA A 2 -18.66 7.58 -5.76
CA ALA A 2 -17.28 7.13 -5.62
C ALA A 2 -17.09 6.03 -6.68
N SER A 3 -16.19 6.29 -7.62
CA SER A 3 -15.90 5.45 -8.77
C SER A 3 -15.12 4.23 -8.28
N SER A 4 -15.73 3.06 -8.41
CA SER A 4 -15.23 1.77 -7.95
C SER A 4 -14.10 1.20 -8.83
N GLY A 5 -13.07 1.98 -9.15
CA GLY A 5 -11.98 1.57 -10.05
C GLY A 5 -10.57 1.78 -9.50
N ASP A 6 -10.38 2.66 -8.51
CA ASP A 6 -9.04 3.02 -8.01
C ASP A 6 -8.56 2.06 -6.91
N CYS A 7 -9.47 1.47 -6.12
CA CYS A 7 -9.13 0.51 -5.08
C CYS A 7 -8.47 -0.77 -5.61
N ASP A 8 -8.80 -1.21 -6.83
CA ASP A 8 -8.25 -2.44 -7.42
C ASP A 8 -6.81 -2.23 -7.92
N ALA A 9 -6.55 -1.10 -8.59
CA ALA A 9 -5.21 -0.75 -9.07
C ALA A 9 -4.29 -0.32 -7.93
N GLU A 10 -4.76 0.53 -7.02
CA GLU A 10 -4.01 0.90 -5.81
C GLU A 10 -3.87 -0.29 -4.84
N GLY A 11 -4.86 -1.18 -4.82
CA GLY A 11 -4.91 -2.37 -3.98
C GLY A 11 -3.87 -3.43 -4.32
N ASP A 12 -3.37 -3.45 -5.57
CA ASP A 12 -2.32 -4.35 -6.04
C ASP A 12 -0.89 -3.79 -5.82
N ALA A 13 -0.76 -2.47 -5.66
CA ALA A 13 0.53 -1.82 -5.43
C ALA A 13 1.22 -2.27 -4.12
N LEU A 14 0.45 -2.42 -3.04
CA LEU A 14 0.97 -2.89 -1.75
C LEU A 14 1.40 -4.38 -1.80
N PRO A 15 0.58 -5.33 -2.31
CA PRO A 15 1.01 -6.70 -2.57
C PRO A 15 2.26 -6.81 -3.44
N ALA A 16 2.33 -6.08 -4.55
CA ALA A 16 3.48 -6.08 -5.45
C ALA A 16 4.74 -5.61 -4.72
N ARG A 17 4.63 -4.55 -3.92
CA ARG A 17 5.73 -4.06 -3.10
C ARG A 17 6.19 -5.06 -2.05
N LYS A 18 5.25 -5.69 -1.35
CA LYS A 18 5.55 -6.75 -0.37
C LYS A 18 6.30 -7.90 -1.01
N ALA A 19 5.89 -8.33 -2.22
CA ALA A 19 6.57 -9.40 -2.94
C ALA A 19 8.01 -9.03 -3.36
N ASN A 20 8.29 -7.74 -3.57
CA ASN A 20 9.61 -7.22 -3.93
C ASN A 20 10.43 -6.66 -2.75
N SER A 21 9.91 -6.77 -1.53
CA SER A 21 10.55 -6.28 -0.31
C SER A 21 10.79 -7.41 0.66
N THR A 22 11.98 -7.45 1.24
CA THR A 22 12.29 -8.33 2.37
C THR A 22 11.86 -7.61 3.64
N ASP A 23 10.88 -8.19 4.32
CA ASP A 23 10.30 -7.68 5.57
C ASP A 23 10.66 -8.61 6.73
N PRO A 24 11.84 -8.43 7.36
CA PRO A 24 12.25 -9.24 8.51
C PRO A 24 11.36 -8.98 9.74
N SER A 25 10.74 -7.80 9.81
CA SER A 25 9.89 -7.35 10.91
C SER A 25 8.43 -7.80 10.83
N SER A 26 8.02 -8.47 9.74
CA SER A 26 6.62 -8.85 9.49
C SER A 26 5.62 -7.67 9.48
N LEU A 27 6.09 -6.44 9.24
CA LEU A 27 5.26 -5.23 9.19
C LEU A 27 4.33 -5.20 7.97
N LEU A 28 4.75 -5.82 6.86
CA LEU A 28 3.96 -5.94 5.63
C LEU A 28 3.04 -7.16 5.65
N GLN A 29 2.90 -7.89 6.76
CA GLN A 29 2.03 -9.08 6.82
C GLN A 29 0.59 -8.76 6.37
N SER A 30 0.06 -7.62 6.81
CA SER A 30 -1.29 -7.19 6.45
C SER A 30 -1.46 -6.79 5.00
N TRP A 31 -0.39 -6.68 4.20
CA TRP A 31 -0.40 -6.23 2.79
C TRP A 31 -0.74 -7.35 1.77
N ALA A 32 -1.42 -8.41 2.18
CA ALA A 32 -1.80 -9.53 1.30
C ALA A 32 -3.04 -9.20 0.43
N PRO A 33 -3.14 -9.63 -0.83
CA PRO A 33 -4.32 -9.36 -1.66
C PRO A 33 -5.57 -9.93 -0.99
N THR A 34 -6.46 -9.06 -0.52
CA THR A 34 -7.67 -9.43 0.22
C THR A 34 -8.86 -8.70 -0.38
N PRO A 35 -10.04 -9.34 -0.46
CA PRO A 35 -11.25 -8.73 -1.02
C PRO A 35 -11.84 -7.62 -0.11
N VAL A 36 -11.28 -7.43 1.07
CA VAL A 36 -11.63 -6.35 2.01
C VAL A 36 -10.86 -5.07 1.68
N ASN A 37 -11.53 -3.94 1.95
CA ASN A 37 -11.10 -2.58 1.62
C ASN A 37 -9.58 -2.35 1.79
N PRO A 38 -8.88 -1.85 0.75
CA PRO A 38 -7.43 -1.65 0.75
C PRO A 38 -6.94 -0.71 1.86
N CYS A 39 -7.82 0.11 2.45
CA CYS A 39 -7.50 1.01 3.56
C CYS A 39 -7.48 0.36 4.95
N THR A 40 -7.77 -0.95 5.03
CA THR A 40 -7.73 -1.69 6.30
C THR A 40 -6.33 -2.21 6.63
N ARG A 41 -5.35 -2.00 5.75
CA ARG A 41 -3.95 -2.42 5.97
C ARG A 41 -3.37 -1.64 7.15
N VAL A 42 -2.45 -2.25 7.89
CA VAL A 42 -1.69 -1.48 8.89
C VAL A 42 -0.60 -0.65 8.22
N HIS A 43 -0.28 0.47 8.86
CA HIS A 43 0.71 1.44 8.40
C HIS A 43 0.38 2.12 7.07
N VAL A 44 -0.90 2.17 6.70
CA VAL A 44 -1.37 2.99 5.60
C VAL A 44 -2.49 3.90 6.08
N THR A 45 -2.66 5.03 5.42
CA THR A 45 -3.76 5.96 5.65
C THR A 45 -4.39 6.27 4.31
N CYS A 46 -5.70 6.15 4.26
CA CYS A 46 -6.49 6.54 3.10
C CYS A 46 -7.26 7.83 3.32
N ASN A 47 -7.60 8.47 2.21
CA ASN A 47 -8.57 9.56 2.20
C ASN A 47 -10.02 9.03 2.23
N THR A 48 -10.98 9.96 2.23
CA THR A 48 -12.42 9.68 2.18
C THR A 48 -12.89 9.02 0.88
N ASN A 49 -12.04 8.97 -0.14
CA ASN A 49 -12.30 8.27 -1.41
C ASN A 49 -11.64 6.87 -1.45
N ASN A 50 -11.11 6.38 -0.33
CA ASN A 50 -10.42 5.09 -0.23
C ASN A 50 -9.10 4.98 -1.04
N SER A 51 -8.51 6.11 -1.44
CA SER A 51 -7.17 6.13 -2.02
C SER A 51 -6.10 6.31 -0.95
N PHE A 52 -4.95 5.69 -1.15
CA PHE A 52 -3.83 5.81 -0.21
C PHE A 52 -3.23 7.21 -0.30
N VAL A 53 -3.14 7.88 0.84
CA VAL A 53 -2.52 9.21 0.94
C VAL A 53 -1.24 9.17 1.76
N ARG A 54 -1.08 8.17 2.62
CA ARG A 54 0.13 7.98 3.40
C ARG A 54 0.43 6.51 3.60
N VAL A 55 1.69 6.15 3.49
CA VAL A 55 2.21 4.82 3.75
C VAL A 55 3.43 4.98 4.65
N ASP A 56 3.42 4.28 5.78
CA ASP A 56 4.43 4.35 6.83
C ASP A 56 5.19 3.02 6.88
N LEU A 57 6.49 3.09 6.67
CA LEU A 57 7.42 1.98 6.52
C LEU A 57 8.62 2.18 7.42
N ALA A 58 8.61 3.26 8.20
CA ALA A 58 9.61 3.54 9.19
C ALA A 58 9.66 2.39 10.20
N GLY A 59 10.88 1.91 10.46
CA GLY A 59 11.12 0.81 11.41
C GLY A 59 10.88 -0.59 10.86
N ALA A 60 10.52 -0.74 9.58
CA ALA A 60 10.32 -2.06 8.97
C ALA A 60 11.60 -2.73 8.43
N GLU A 61 12.76 -2.07 8.57
CA GLU A 61 14.07 -2.54 8.06
C GLU A 61 13.98 -3.15 6.64
N LEU A 62 13.07 -2.59 5.82
CA LEU A 62 12.73 -3.16 4.53
C LEU A 62 13.91 -2.99 3.60
N SER A 63 14.28 -4.09 2.96
CA SER A 63 15.30 -4.11 1.91
C SER A 63 14.70 -4.64 0.62
N GLY A 64 14.94 -3.97 -0.50
CA GLY A 64 14.32 -4.34 -1.77
C GLY A 64 14.22 -3.17 -2.74
N ILE A 65 13.42 -3.37 -3.79
CA ILE A 65 13.25 -2.41 -4.87
C ILE A 65 11.90 -1.71 -4.73
N LEU A 66 11.87 -0.40 -4.95
CA LEU A 66 10.60 0.31 -5.13
C LEU A 66 9.97 -0.16 -6.44
N VAL A 67 8.81 -0.83 -6.34
CA VAL A 67 8.05 -1.31 -7.50
C VAL A 67 7.35 -0.15 -8.21
N SER A 68 7.20 -0.26 -9.52
CA SER A 68 6.53 0.74 -10.36
C SER A 68 5.06 0.91 -10.00
N GLU A 69 4.42 -0.12 -9.46
CA GLU A 69 3.02 -0.10 -9.03
C GLU A 69 2.76 0.92 -7.91
N LEU A 70 3.77 1.31 -7.12
CA LEU A 70 3.65 2.46 -6.20
C LEU A 70 3.28 3.76 -6.95
N GLY A 71 3.65 3.88 -8.23
CA GLY A 71 3.28 5.00 -9.09
C GLY A 71 1.79 5.04 -9.44
N LEU A 72 1.04 3.96 -9.19
CA LEU A 72 -0.43 3.94 -9.32
C LEU A 72 -1.11 4.68 -8.17
N LEU A 73 -0.41 4.86 -7.04
CA LEU A 73 -0.88 5.61 -5.88
C LEU A 73 -0.78 7.12 -6.16
N THR A 74 -1.58 7.61 -7.10
CA THR A 74 -1.54 9.01 -7.56
C THR A 74 -1.94 10.02 -6.48
N ASN A 75 -2.64 9.56 -5.45
CA ASN A 75 -3.05 10.36 -4.29
C ASN A 75 -2.05 10.29 -3.13
N LEU A 76 -0.95 9.54 -3.27
CA LEU A 76 0.04 9.36 -2.23
C LEU A 76 0.79 10.67 -1.98
N GLN A 77 0.70 11.16 -0.76
CA GLN A 77 1.36 12.39 -0.32
C GLN A 77 2.60 12.09 0.53
N TYR A 78 2.56 11.00 1.30
CA TYR A 78 3.61 10.66 2.24
C TYR A 78 4.01 9.20 2.11
N LEU A 79 5.28 8.96 1.82
CA LEU A 79 5.93 7.65 1.91
C LEU A 79 7.10 7.82 2.86
N ILE A 80 6.97 7.27 4.06
CA ILE A 80 7.94 7.44 5.17
C ILE A 80 8.57 6.09 5.46
#